data_AF-A0A2X2X3G2-F1
#
_entry.id   AF-A0A2X2X3G2-F1
#
_cell.length_a   1.000
_cell.length_b   1.000
_cell.length_c   1.000
_cell.angle_alpha   90.00
_cell.angle_beta   90.00
_cell.angle_gamma   90.00
#
_symmetry.space_group_name_H-M   'P 1'
#
loop_
_entity.id
_entity.type
_entity.pdbx_description
1 polymer ?
#
loop_
_entity_poly.entity_id
_entity_poly.type
_entity_poly.pdbx_seq_one_letter_code
_entity_poly.pdbx_strand_id
1 'polypeptide(L)'
;METFNKETTAYERAAKRVKELKEFYGNLTSYCIVIPFLAFLNLMTSPGHLWFLWPMLGWGIGIAFHAVTVFGIGKSWEEKKIKELMEEEKGKMKTL
;
A
#
# COMPACT_ATOMS: atom_id res chain seq x y z
N MET A 1 -15.66 23.27 20.80
CA MET A 1 -15.20 21.90 21.15
C MET A 1 -14.99 20.99 19.93
N GLU A 2 -15.59 21.27 18.76
CA GLU A 2 -15.48 20.41 17.57
C GLU A 2 -14.15 20.52 16.79
N THR A 3 -13.43 21.64 16.90
CA THR A 3 -12.16 21.88 16.19
C THR A 3 -11.03 21.03 16.73
N PHE A 4 -10.94 20.85 18.05
CA PHE A 4 -9.90 20.05 18.70
C PHE A 4 -9.96 18.57 18.29
N ASN A 5 -11.16 18.03 18.05
CA ASN A 5 -11.37 16.63 17.65
C ASN A 5 -11.09 16.40 16.15
N LYS A 6 -11.37 17.39 15.29
CA LYS A 6 -11.00 17.32 13.86
C LYS A 6 -9.48 17.38 13.65
N GLU A 7 -8.76 18.17 14.44
CA GLU A 7 -7.30 18.28 14.31
C GLU A 7 -6.57 17.05 14.84
N THR A 8 -6.98 16.49 15.99
CA THR A 8 -6.41 15.22 16.49
C THR A 8 -6.68 14.06 15.54
N THR A 9 -7.88 13.96 14.97
CA THR A 9 -8.20 12.89 14.00
C THR A 9 -7.43 13.03 12.68
N ALA A 10 -7.16 14.26 12.22
CA ALA A 10 -6.31 14.50 11.06
C ALA A 10 -4.84 14.14 11.33
N TYR A 11 -4.33 14.51 12.51
CA TYR A 11 -2.96 14.19 12.93
C TYR A 11 -2.75 12.69 13.14
N GLU A 12 -3.70 12.00 13.77
CA GLU A 12 -3.68 10.54 13.94
C GLU A 12 -3.71 9.81 12.60
N ARG A 13 -4.52 10.28 11.64
CA ARG A 13 -4.54 9.72 10.28
C ARG A 13 -3.20 9.91 9.59
N ALA A 14 -2.59 11.09 9.68
CA ALA A 14 -1.27 11.35 9.10
C ALA A 14 -0.18 10.49 9.76
N ALA A 15 -0.16 10.40 11.09
CA ALA A 15 0.79 9.57 11.84
C ALA A 15 0.63 8.08 11.52
N LYS A 16 -0.61 7.59 11.41
CA LYS A 16 -0.90 6.20 11.01
C LYS A 16 -0.37 5.89 9.62
N ARG A 17 -0.58 6.80 8.65
CA ARG A 17 -0.04 6.67 7.28
C ARG A 17 1.49 6.60 7.26
N VAL A 18 2.17 7.44 8.05
CA VAL A 18 3.64 7.43 8.15
C VAL A 18 4.14 6.12 8.78
N LYS A 19 3.46 5.63 9.81
CA LYS A 19 3.79 4.35 10.45
C LYS A 19 3.65 3.17 9.47
N GLU A 20 2.53 3.11 8.75
CA GLU A 20 2.30 2.11 7.69
C GLU A 20 3.37 2.17 6.59
N LEU A 21 3.78 3.38 6.18
CA LEU A 21 4.89 3.59 5.25
C LEU A 21 6.19 2.99 5.78
N LYS A 22 6.53 3.32 7.04
CA LYS A 22 7.79 2.89 7.65
C LYS A 22 7.87 1.36 7.77
N GLU A 23 6.76 0.72 8.17
CA GLU A 23 6.64 -0.73 8.23
C GLU A 23 6.74 -1.36 6.82
N PHE A 24 6.11 -0.76 5.82
CA PHE A 24 6.22 -1.19 4.42
C PHE A 24 7.66 -1.12 3.90
N TYR A 25 8.33 0.02 4.06
CA TYR A 25 9.72 0.18 3.62
C TYR A 25 10.67 -0.78 4.35
N GLY A 26 10.43 -1.05 5.64
CA GLY A 26 11.21 -2.03 6.40
C GLY A 26 11.09 -3.45 5.84
N ASN A 27 9.86 -3.90 5.57
CA ASN A 27 9.61 -5.20 4.93
C ASN A 27 10.14 -5.26 3.50
N LEU A 28 9.96 -4.20 2.70
CA LEU A 28 10.46 -4.13 1.33
C LEU A 28 11.99 -4.19 1.27
N THR A 29 12.67 -3.45 2.15
CA THR A 29 14.14 -3.48 2.23
C THR A 29 14.63 -4.86 2.63
N SER A 30 13.98 -5.48 3.62
CA SER A 30 14.32 -6.84 4.04
C SER A 30 14.12 -7.84 2.91
N TYR A 31 13.02 -7.74 2.17
CA TYR A 31 12.75 -8.58 0.99
C TYR A 31 13.81 -8.40 -0.11
N CYS A 32 14.20 -7.16 -0.42
CA CYS A 32 15.24 -6.87 -1.40
C CYS A 32 16.63 -7.39 -1.00
N ILE A 33 16.90 -7.64 0.28
CA ILE A 33 18.17 -8.22 0.74
C ILE A 33 18.08 -9.75 0.84
N VAL A 34 17.01 -10.25 1.46
CA VAL A 34 16.80 -11.67 1.74
C VAL A 34 16.57 -12.48 0.46
N ILE A 35 15.76 -11.96 -0.48
CA ILE A 35 15.44 -12.71 -1.71
C ILE A 35 16.68 -12.92 -2.60
N PRO A 36 17.52 -11.91 -2.90
CA PRO A 36 18.76 -12.12 -3.64
C PRO A 36 19.74 -13.02 -2.90
N PHE A 37 19.84 -12.91 -1.57
CA PHE A 37 20.67 -13.80 -0.76
C PHE A 37 20.22 -15.26 -0.88
N LEU A 38 18.91 -15.52 -0.79
CA LEU A 38 18.32 -16.84 -1.00
C LEU A 38 18.50 -17.34 -2.44
N ALA A 39 18.32 -16.47 -3.44
CA ALA A 39 18.53 -16.80 -4.84
C ALA A 39 19.98 -17.19 -5.10
N PHE A 40 20.94 -16.46 -4.53
CA PHE A 40 22.36 -16.77 -4.62
C PHE A 40 22.70 -18.12 -3.98
N LEU A 41 22.20 -18.37 -2.76
CA LEU A 41 22.38 -19.67 -2.08
C LEU A 41 21.74 -20.82 -2.86
N ASN A 42 20.55 -20.60 -3.43
CA ASN A 42 19.85 -21.59 -4.24
C ASN A 42 20.67 -21.98 -5.48
N LEU A 43 21.17 -20.98 -6.22
CA LEU A 43 21.99 -21.19 -7.41
C LEU A 43 23.32 -21.89 -7.07
N MET A 44 23.91 -21.61 -5.90
CA MET A 44 25.12 -22.32 -5.45
C MET A 44 24.86 -23.76 -4.99
N THR A 45 23.75 -24.02 -4.31
CA THR A 45 23.52 -25.32 -3.65
C THR A 45 22.83 -26.32 -4.58
N SER A 46 21.79 -25.87 -5.28
CA SER A 46 20.95 -26.72 -6.13
C SER A 46 20.35 -25.90 -7.28
N PRO A 47 21.13 -25.61 -8.34
CA PRO A 47 20.65 -24.84 -9.50
C PRO A 47 19.48 -25.50 -10.24
N GLY A 48 19.26 -26.82 -10.04
CA GLY A 48 18.12 -27.55 -10.60
C GLY A 48 16.79 -27.37 -9.85
N HIS A 49 16.80 -26.76 -8.66
CA HIS A 49 15.58 -26.61 -7.85
C HIS A 49 15.45 -25.19 -7.29
N LEU A 50 14.68 -24.35 -8.00
CA LEU A 50 14.46 -22.92 -7.71
C LEU A 50 13.51 -22.70 -6.50
N TRP A 51 13.80 -23.32 -5.36
CA TRP A 51 13.03 -23.19 -4.13
C TRP A 51 12.90 -21.73 -3.63
N PHE A 52 13.82 -20.82 -3.99
CA PHE A 52 13.75 -19.40 -3.60
C PHE A 52 12.51 -18.68 -4.16
N LEU A 53 11.87 -19.23 -5.20
CA LEU A 53 10.63 -18.71 -5.76
C LEU A 53 9.47 -18.78 -4.76
N TRP A 54 9.45 -19.78 -3.87
CA TRP A 54 8.41 -19.90 -2.84
C TRP A 54 8.41 -18.75 -1.84
N PRO A 55 9.51 -18.43 -1.15
CA PRO A 55 9.57 -17.25 -0.28
C PRO A 55 9.45 -15.94 -1.07
N MET A 56 9.96 -15.88 -2.29
CA MET A 56 9.76 -14.70 -3.16
C MET A 56 8.28 -14.45 -3.43
N LEU A 57 7.52 -15.45 -3.91
CA LEU A 57 6.11 -15.29 -4.25
C LEU A 57 5.25 -15.10 -3.00
N GLY A 58 5.44 -15.92 -1.96
CA GLY A 58 4.64 -15.82 -0.73
C GLY A 58 4.82 -14.48 -0.03
N TRP A 59 6.06 -14.01 0.10
CA TRP A 59 6.35 -12.73 0.78
C TRP A 59 6.11 -11.52 -0.14
N GLY A 60 6.38 -11.68 -1.44
CA GLY A 60 6.14 -10.67 -2.46
C GLY A 60 4.67 -10.30 -2.60
N ILE A 61 3.75 -11.27 -2.49
CA ILE A 61 2.30 -11.01 -2.47
C ILE A 61 1.92 -10.12 -1.28
N GLY A 62 2.42 -10.42 -0.08
CA GLY A 62 2.15 -9.62 1.12
C GLY A 62 2.64 -8.18 0.99
N ILE A 63 3.83 -7.98 0.42
CA ILE A 63 4.38 -6.66 0.11
C ILE A 63 3.54 -5.94 -0.95
N ALA A 64 3.10 -6.64 -2.01
CA ALA A 64 2.26 -6.05 -3.03
C ALA A 64 0.91 -5.55 -2.46
N PHE A 65 0.28 -6.33 -1.58
CA PHE A 65 -0.93 -5.88 -0.86
C PHE A 65 -0.68 -4.65 0.00
N HIS A 66 0.40 -4.63 0.78
CA HIS A 66 0.80 -3.44 1.54
C HIS A 66 1.12 -2.23 0.64
N ALA A 67 1.72 -2.45 -0.53
CA ALA A 67 2.02 -1.39 -1.48
C ALA A 67 0.71 -0.75 -2.00
N VAL A 68 -0.28 -1.56 -2.34
CA VAL A 68 -1.60 -1.05 -2.82
C VAL A 68 -2.31 -0.24 -1.73
N THR A 69 -2.28 -0.69 -0.47
CA THR A 69 -2.90 0.04 0.65
C THR A 69 -2.16 1.33 0.99
N VAL A 70 -0.83 1.30 0.97
CA VAL A 70 0.03 2.46 1.22
C VAL A 70 -0.08 3.51 0.10
N PHE A 71 0.12 3.11 -1.15
CA PHE A 71 0.06 4.02 -2.30
C PHE A 71 -1.38 4.46 -2.63
N GLY A 72 -2.40 3.83 -2.04
CA GLY A 72 -3.77 4.33 -2.09
C GLY A 72 -4.35 4.33 -3.50
N ILE A 73 -3.91 3.41 -4.37
CA ILE A 73 -4.39 3.26 -5.75
C ILE A 73 -5.93 3.14 -5.77
N GLY A 74 -6.53 2.50 -4.76
CA GLY A 74 -7.99 2.47 -4.58
C GLY A 74 -8.60 3.78 -4.08
N LYS A 75 -8.04 4.38 -3.02
CA LYS A 75 -8.64 5.55 -2.34
C LYS A 75 -8.66 6.82 -3.18
N SER A 76 -7.61 7.09 -3.96
CA SER A 76 -7.58 8.30 -4.80
C SER A 76 -8.58 8.22 -5.97
N TRP A 77 -8.80 7.00 -6.48
CA TRP A 77 -9.80 6.74 -7.51
C TRP A 77 -11.22 6.84 -6.94
N GLU A 78 -11.44 6.27 -5.74
CA GLU A 78 -12.73 6.33 -5.02
C GLU A 78 -13.14 7.78 -4.71
N GLU A 79 -12.22 8.58 -4.14
CA GLU A 79 -12.48 9.99 -3.83
C GLU A 79 -12.76 10.80 -5.10
N LYS A 80 -12.05 10.52 -6.20
CA LYS A 80 -12.35 11.15 -7.50
C LYS A 80 -13.75 10.79 -7.98
N LYS A 81 -14.14 9.52 -7.90
CA LYS A 81 -15.45 9.05 -8.40
C LYS A 81 -16.61 9.60 -7.58
N ILE A 82 -16.45 9.66 -6.25
CA ILE A 82 -17.45 10.27 -5.36
C ILE A 82 -17.62 11.75 -5.68
N LYS A 83 -16.51 12.48 -5.88
CA LYS A 83 -16.56 13.90 -6.24
C LYS A 83 -17.25 14.14 -7.58
N GLU A 84 -16.99 13.30 -8.57
CA GLU A 84 -17.60 13.33 -9.90
C GLU A 84 -19.12 13.14 -9.83
N LEU A 85 -19.60 12.14 -9.08
CA LEU A 85 -21.04 11.89 -8.87
C LEU A 85 -21.74 13.04 -8.11
N MET A 86 -21.09 13.62 -7.10
CA MET A 86 -21.63 14.78 -6.37
C MET A 86 -21.73 16.03 -7.26
N GLU A 87 -20.78 16.23 -8.18
CA GLU A 87 -20.82 17.33 -9.15
C GLU A 87 -21.92 17.10 -10.20
N GLU A 88 -22.12 15.86 -10.65
CA GLU A 88 -23.25 15.49 -11.54
C GLU A 88 -24.61 15.73 -10.88
N GLU A 89 -24.79 15.36 -9.60
CA GLU A 89 -26.04 15.61 -8.86
C GLU A 89 -26.30 17.11 -8.67
N LYS A 90 -25.28 17.89 -8.30
CA LYS A 90 -25.39 19.35 -8.19
C LYS A 90 -25.71 20.02 -9.52
N GLY A 91 -25.19 19.48 -10.63
CA GLY A 91 -25.50 19.94 -11.98
C GLY A 91 -26.97 19.71 -12.33
N LYS A 92 -27.47 18.49 -12.10
CA LYS A 92 -28.87 18.12 -12.37
C LYS A 92 -29.87 18.92 -11.54
N MET A 93 -29.56 19.21 -10.27
CA MET A 93 -30.42 20.00 -9.38
C MET A 93 -30.48 21.50 -9.72
N LYS A 94 -29.54 22.02 -10.51
CA LYS A 94 -29.54 23.43 -10.98
C LYS A 94 -30.31 23.65 -12.28
N THR A 95 -30.64 22.58 -12.99
CA THR A 95 -31.37 22.59 -14.28
C THR A 95 -32.86 22.26 -14.16
N LEU A 96 -33.35 21.99 -12.95
CA LEU A 96 -34.76 21.88 -12.58
C LEU A 96 -35.21 23.14 -11.85
#